data_AF-A0AAE7E4L5-F1
#
_entry.id   AF-A0AAE7E4L5-F1
#
_cell.length_a   1.000
_cell.length_b   1.000
_cell.length_c   1.000
_cell.angle_alpha   90.00
_cell.angle_beta   90.00
_cell.angle_gamma   90.00
#
_symmetry.space_group_name_H-M   'P 1'
#
loop_
_entity.id
_entity.type
_entity.pdbx_description
1 polymer ?
#
loop_
_entity_poly.entity_id
_entity_poly.type
_entity_poly.pdbx_seq_one_letter_code
_entity_poly.pdbx_strand_id
1 'polypeptide(L)' 'MKQEIIENIKKLIKINPEETIEINPNYLEYFDEEELLEIQKQLEFKKQNIAKITNNYLDEIYEKTKKDEI' A
#
# COMPACT_ATOMS: atom_id res chain seq x y z
N MET A 1 6.26 -15.66 -14.36
CA MET A 1 6.79 -14.45 -13.70
C MET A 1 5.77 -13.32 -13.76
N LYS A 2 5.44 -12.78 -14.94
CA LYS A 2 4.34 -11.79 -15.16
C LYS A 2 3.05 -12.03 -14.36
N GLN A 3 2.45 -13.23 -14.42
CA GLN A 3 1.20 -13.52 -13.70
C GLN A 3 1.32 -13.43 -12.17
N GLU A 4 2.47 -13.77 -11.61
CA GLU A 4 2.72 -13.69 -10.17
C GLU A 4 2.76 -12.23 -9.71
N ILE A 5 3.37 -11.36 -10.52
CA ILE A 5 3.41 -9.91 -10.29
C ILE A 5 1.98 -9.34 -10.31
N ILE A 6 1.16 -9.75 -11.29
CA ILE A 6 -0.25 -9.33 -11.39
C ILE A 6 -1.04 -9.72 -10.12
N GLU A 7 -0.87 -10.94 -9.63
CA GLU A 7 -1.54 -11.40 -8.41
C GLU A 7 -1.07 -10.65 -7.16
N ASN A 8 0.21 -10.31 -7.06
CA ASN A 8 0.75 -9.49 -5.98
C ASN A 8 0.18 -8.08 -6.01
N ILE A 9 0.11 -7.45 -7.19
CA ILE A 9 -0.53 -6.15 -7.39
C ILE A 9 -1.99 -6.20 -6.94
N LYS A 10 -2.78 -7.20 -7.37
CA LYS A 10 -4.19 -7.34 -6.96
C LYS A 10 -4.35 -7.46 -5.44
N LYS A 11 -3.45 -8.16 -4.75
CA LYS A 11 -3.46 -8.27 -3.28
C LYS A 11 -3.15 -6.92 -2.62
N LEU A 12 -2.15 -6.19 -3.12
CA LEU A 12 -1.80 -4.86 -2.62
C LEU A 12 -2.96 -3.87 -2.76
N ILE A 13 -3.63 -3.90 -3.92
CA ILE A 13 -4.82 -3.09 -4.20
C ILE A 13 -5.96 -3.39 -3.21
N LYS A 14 -6.28 -4.67 -2.99
CA LYS A 14 -7.37 -5.08 -2.09
C LYS A 14 -7.15 -4.71 -0.62
N ILE A 15 -5.91 -4.57 -0.17
CA ILE A 15 -5.57 -4.21 1.22
C ILE A 15 -5.90 -2.74 1.51
N ASN A 16 -6.03 -1.90 0.49
CA ASN A 16 -6.35 -0.47 0.64
C ASN A 16 -7.78 -0.18 0.13
N PRO A 17 -8.83 -0.47 0.92
CA PRO A 17 -10.22 -0.25 0.53
C PRO A 17 -10.60 1.24 0.43
N GLU A 18 -9.79 2.15 1.00
CA GLU A 18 -10.00 3.60 0.93
C GLU A 18 -9.28 4.29 -0.24
N GLU A 19 -8.29 3.63 -0.88
CA GLU A 19 -7.77 4.14 -2.14
C GLU A 19 -8.76 3.75 -3.23
N THR A 20 -9.36 4.74 -3.88
CA THR A 20 -10.03 4.59 -5.17
C THR A 20 -8.95 4.17 -6.17
N ILE A 21 -8.65 2.89 -6.25
CA ILE A 21 -7.65 2.39 -7.19
C ILE A 21 -8.31 2.45 -8.56
N GLU A 22 -8.00 3.50 -9.31
CA GLU A 22 -8.52 3.81 -10.65
C GLU A 22 -8.11 2.77 -11.71
N ILE A 23 -7.30 1.77 -11.34
CA ILE A 23 -6.83 0.72 -12.23
C ILE A 23 -7.76 -0.49 -12.10
N ASN A 24 -8.52 -0.75 -13.17
CA ASN A 24 -9.23 -2.02 -13.33
C ASN A 24 -8.18 -3.14 -13.47
N PRO A 25 -8.23 -4.19 -12.61
CA PRO A 25 -7.26 -5.29 -12.62
C PRO A 25 -7.13 -6.02 -13.95
N ASN A 26 -8.16 -5.96 -14.79
CA ASN A 26 -8.15 -6.56 -16.13
C ASN A 26 -7.17 -5.83 -17.07
N TYR A 27 -6.79 -4.58 -16.77
CA TYR A 27 -5.78 -3.87 -17.57
C TYR A 27 -4.36 -4.35 -17.30
N LEU A 28 -4.09 -4.98 -16.15
CA LEU A 28 -2.76 -5.48 -15.78
C LEU A 28 -2.21 -6.51 -16.78
N GLU A 29 -3.07 -7.19 -17.53
CA GLU A 29 -2.61 -8.17 -18.54
C GLU A 29 -1.95 -7.52 -19.76
N TYR A 30 -2.27 -6.25 -20.04
CA TYR A 30 -1.74 -5.51 -21.20
C TYR A 30 -0.40 -4.82 -20.93
N PHE A 31 -0.02 -4.66 -19.66
CA PHE A 31 1.28 -4.08 -19.30
C PHE A 31 2.39 -5.10 -19.45
N ASP A 32 3.58 -4.65 -19.80
CA ASP A 32 4.76 -5.51 -19.82
C ASP A 32 5.30 -5.76 -18.41
N GLU A 33 6.21 -6.72 -18.29
CA GLU A 33 6.71 -7.17 -16.98
C GLU A 33 7.40 -6.04 -16.19
N GLU A 34 8.16 -5.18 -16.88
CA GLU A 34 8.83 -4.03 -16.27
C GLU A 34 7.83 -3.00 -15.73
N GLU A 35 6.78 -2.69 -16.50
CA GLU A 35 5.72 -1.76 -16.10
C GLU A 35 4.96 -2.32 -14.88
N LEU A 36 4.68 -3.62 -14.86
CA LEU A 36 4.04 -4.28 -13.74
C LEU A 36 4.91 -4.24 -12.47
N LEU A 37 6.22 -4.44 -12.60
CA LEU A 37 7.15 -4.30 -11.47
C LEU A 37 7.17 -2.88 -10.92
N GLU A 38 7.12 -1.88 -11.79
CA GLU A 38 7.07 -0.48 -11.37
C GLU A 38 5.75 -0.15 -10.63
N ILE A 39 4.62 -0.63 -11.14
CA ILE A 39 3.31 -0.52 -10.48
C ILE A 39 3.35 -1.18 -9.10
N GLN A 40 3.88 -2.41 -9.00
CA GLN A 40 4.01 -3.12 -7.72
C GLN A 40 4.84 -2.31 -6.72
N LYS A 41 5.99 -1.78 -7.16
CA LYS A 41 6.90 -1.01 -6.32
C LYS A 41 6.26 0.29 -5.80
N GLN A 42 5.49 0.98 -6.64
CA GLN A 42 4.75 2.17 -6.22
C GLN A 42 3.69 1.85 -5.16
N LEU A 43 2.93 0.75 -5.35
CA LEU A 43 1.92 0.30 -4.39
C LEU A 43 2.56 -0.11 -3.04
N GLU A 44 3.68 -0.82 -3.08
CA GLU A 44 4.43 -1.18 -1.87
C GLU A 44 4.97 0.05 -1.14
N PHE A 45 5.50 1.03 -1.88
CA PHE A 45 5.98 2.28 -1.31
C PHE A 45 4.85 3.06 -0.61
N LYS A 46 3.67 3.16 -1.25
CA LYS A 46 2.50 3.78 -0.62
C LYS A 46 2.11 3.06 0.67
N LYS A 47 2.02 1.72 0.65
CA LYS A 47 1.71 0.91 1.84
C LYS A 47 2.71 1.15 2.97
N GLN A 48 4.01 1.18 2.66
CA GLN A 48 5.05 1.45 3.66
C GLN A 48 4.93 2.85 4.26
N ASN A 49 4.64 3.87 3.44
CA ASN A 49 4.46 5.23 3.93
C ASN A 49 3.21 5.36 4.80
N ILE A 50 2.10 4.76 4.40
CA ILE A 50 0.87 4.72 5.23
C ILE A 50 1.18 4.03 6.56
N ALA A 51 1.77 2.84 6.55
CA ALA A 51 2.12 2.13 7.77
C ALA A 51 3.06 2.93 8.68
N LYS A 52 4.01 3.68 8.10
CA LYS A 52 4.91 4.57 8.85
C LYS A 52 4.16 5.76 9.46
N ILE A 53 3.25 6.39 8.71
CA ILE A 53 2.39 7.47 9.21
C ILE A 53 1.49 6.97 10.35
N THR A 54 0.86 5.80 10.18
CA THR A 54 -0.01 5.20 11.20
C THR A 54 0.78 4.83 12.46
N ASN A 55 1.95 4.21 12.34
CA ASN A 55 2.79 3.90 13.51
C ASN A 55 3.23 5.18 14.22
N ASN A 56 3.74 6.18 13.48
CA ASN A 56 4.11 7.46 14.08
C ASN A 56 2.92 8.14 14.79
N TYR A 57 1.74 8.10 14.18
CA TYR A 57 0.52 8.65 14.77
C TYR A 57 0.09 7.90 16.03
N LEU A 58 0.18 6.56 16.03
CA LEU A 58 -0.11 5.74 17.21
C LEU A 58 0.89 5.97 18.34
N ASP A 59 2.18 6.12 18.01
CA ASP A 59 3.24 6.48 18.96
C ASP A 59 2.98 7.86 19.56
N GLU A 60 2.58 8.84 18.74
CA GLU A 60 2.20 10.18 19.21
C GLU A 60 0.97 10.16 20.13
N ILE A 61 -0.06 9.36 19.82
CA ILE A 61 -1.21 9.17 20.70
C ILE A 61 -0.77 8.57 22.02
N TYR A 62 0.05 7.52 21.99
CA TYR A 62 0.54 6.85 23.19
C TYR A 62 1.34 7.80 24.10
N GLU A 63 2.28 8.56 23.53
CA GLU A 63 3.08 9.56 24.24
C GLU A 63 2.23 10.69 24.82
N LYS A 64 1.16 11.12 24.14
CA LYS A 64 0.20 12.09 24.67
C LYS A 64 -0.56 11.51 25.87
N THR A 65 -1.11 10.31 25.73
CA THR A 65 -1.86 9.65 26.81
C THR A 65 -1.02 9.38 28.06
N LYS A 66 0.28 9.12 27.91
CA LYS A 66 1.23 8.97 29.03
C LYS A 66 1.51 10.27 29.78
N LYS A 67 1.43 11.43 29.12
CA LYS A 67 1.69 12.73 29.74
C LYS A 67 0.51 13.25 30.53
N ASP A 68 -0.70 12.79 30.25
CA ASP A 68 -1.92 13.12 30.99
C ASP A 68 -2.06 12.33 32.32
N GLU A 69 -1.18 11.35 32.59
CA GLU A 69 -1.18 10.56 33.84
C GLU A 69 -0.27 11.14 34.96
N ILE A 70 0.23 12.38 34.86
CA ILE A 70 1.08 13.03 35.89
C ILE A 70 0.41 14.25 36.52
#